data_AF-A0A7V3W7R1-F1
#
_entry.id   AF-A0A7V3W7R1-F1
#
_cell.length_a   1.000
_cell.length_b   1.000
_cell.length_c   1.000
_cell.angle_alpha   90.00
_cell.angle_beta   90.00
_cell.angle_gamma   90.00
#
_symmetry.space_group_name_H-M   'P 1'
#
loop_
_entity.id
_entity.type
_entity.pdbx_description
1 polymer ?
#
loop_
_entity_poly.entity_id
_entity_poly.type
_entity_poly.pdbx_seq_one_letter_code
_entity_poly.pdbx_strand_id
1 'polypeptide(L)' 'MRCHSVRERLSEYVSGSLKPGDRRAVEDHLGRCEACRKELESLKALDARLRQG' A
#
# COMPACT_ATOMS: atom_id res chain seq x y z
N MET A 1 -6.25 12.06 -3.25
CA MET A 1 -6.76 11.14 -2.20
C MET A 1 -6.17 11.51 -0.85
N ARG A 2 -6.70 10.98 0.25
CA ARG A 2 -6.22 11.25 1.63
C ARG A 2 -5.51 10.02 2.20
N CYS A 3 -4.64 10.22 3.20
CA CYS A 3 -3.85 9.13 3.82
C CYS A 3 -4.74 7.98 4.31
N HIS A 4 -5.88 8.28 4.96
CA HIS A 4 -6.83 7.27 5.43
C HIS A 4 -7.26 6.32 4.30
N SER A 5 -7.72 6.86 3.17
CA SER A 5 -8.17 6.06 2.02
C SER A 5 -7.04 5.23 1.38
N VAL A 6 -5.79 5.67 1.51
CA VAL A 6 -4.64 4.92 1.01
C VAL A 6 -4.33 3.75 1.94
N ARG A 7 -4.28 4.00 3.26
CA ARG A 7 -3.98 2.99 4.28
C ARG A 7 -4.93 1.79 4.20
N GLU A 8 -6.23 2.05 4.03
CA GLU A 8 -7.25 1.00 3.84
C GLU A 8 -6.98 0.12 2.61
N ARG A 9 -6.35 0.69 1.57
CA ARG A 9 -6.04 0.02 0.29
C ARG A 9 -4.63 -0.56 0.22
N LEU A 10 -3.78 -0.33 1.21
CA LEU A 10 -2.39 -0.80 1.16
C LEU A 10 -2.29 -2.33 1.22
N SER A 11 -3.21 -3.01 1.91
CA SER A 11 -3.27 -4.48 1.94
C SER A 11 -3.56 -5.06 0.55
N GLU A 12 -4.58 -4.53 -0.13
CA GLU A 12 -4.93 -4.90 -1.51
C GLU A 12 -3.82 -4.52 -2.50
N TYR A 13 -3.13 -3.41 -2.26
CA TYR A 13 -1.98 -2.98 -3.05
C TYR A 13 -0.82 -3.98 -2.94
N VAL A 14 -0.47 -4.43 -1.73
CA VAL A 14 0.58 -5.42 -1.48
C VAL A 14 0.20 -6.80 -2.04
N SER A 15 -1.07 -7.19 -1.91
CA SER A 15 -1.60 -8.43 -2.49
C SER A 15 -1.72 -8.39 -4.03
N GLY A 16 -1.58 -7.21 -4.66
CA GLY A 16 -1.75 -7.04 -6.10
C GLY A 16 -3.21 -7.10 -6.59
N SER A 17 -4.18 -7.03 -5.68
CA SER A 17 -5.62 -7.18 -5.97
C SER A 17 -6.32 -5.86 -6.32
N LEU A 18 -5.62 -4.72 -6.24
CA LEU A 18 -6.18 -3.43 -6.62
C LEU A 18 -6.41 -3.32 -8.13
N LYS A 19 -7.56 -2.72 -8.48
CA LYS A 19 -7.84 -2.29 -9.86
C LYS A 19 -6.79 -1.26 -10.31
N PRO A 20 -6.45 -1.21 -11.61
CA PRO A 20 -5.40 -0.33 -12.12
C PRO A 20 -5.64 1.17 -11.82
N GLY A 21 -6.90 1.62 -11.82
CA GLY A 21 -7.24 2.99 -11.45
C GLY A 21 -6.96 3.32 -9.98
N ASP A 22 -7.37 2.44 -9.06
CA ASP A 22 -7.10 2.59 -7.62
C ASP A 22 -5.61 2.45 -7.30
N ARG A 23 -4.92 1.53 -7.99
CA ARG A 23 -3.47 1.36 -7.88
C ARG A 23 -2.74 2.66 -8.24
N ARG A 24 -3.07 3.26 -9.39
CA ARG A 24 -2.44 4.50 -9.84
C ARG A 24 -2.70 5.66 -8.89
N ALA A 25 -3.89 5.72 -8.29
CA ALA A 25 -4.16 6.67 -7.24
C ALA A 25 -3.22 6.42 -6.05
N VAL A 26 -3.20 5.22 -5.48
CA VAL A 26 -2.32 4.88 -4.36
C VAL A 26 -0.85 5.24 -4.66
N GLU A 27 -0.33 4.91 -5.84
CA GLU A 27 1.02 5.23 -6.29
C GLU A 27 1.30 6.76 -6.33
N ASP A 28 0.37 7.56 -6.85
CA ASP A 28 0.51 9.04 -6.85
C ASP A 28 0.64 9.61 -5.43
N HIS A 29 -0.13 9.09 -4.47
CA HIS A 29 -0.04 9.55 -3.09
C HIS A 29 1.23 9.08 -2.40
N LEU A 30 1.65 7.84 -2.63
CA LEU A 30 2.91 7.32 -2.10
C LEU A 30 4.10 8.15 -2.60
N GLY A 31 4.05 8.66 -3.84
CA GLY A 31 5.06 9.58 -4.37
C GLY A 31 5.19 10.89 -3.57
N ARG A 32 4.14 11.32 -2.86
CA ARG A 32 4.07 12.62 -2.18
C ARG A 32 4.02 12.52 -0.65
N CYS A 33 3.68 11.36 -0.09
CA CYS A 33 3.47 11.18 1.34
C CYS A 33 4.44 10.15 1.94
N GLU A 34 5.36 10.62 2.78
CA GLU A 34 6.31 9.73 3.47
C GLU A 34 5.64 8.82 4.50
N ALA A 35 4.64 9.30 5.24
CA ALA A 35 3.95 8.50 6.24
C ALA A 35 3.29 7.25 5.63
N CYS A 36 2.62 7.40 4.49
CA CYS A 36 2.02 6.28 3.77
C CYS A 36 3.07 5.33 3.16
N ARG A 37 4.24 5.86 2.75
CA ARG A 37 5.36 5.02 2.33
C ARG A 37 5.87 4.14 3.47
N LYS A 38 6.08 4.71 4.66
CA LYS A 38 6.50 3.97 5.86
C LYS A 38 5.51 2.86 6.22
N GLU A 39 4.21 3.16 6.16
CA GLU A 39 3.16 2.15 6.41
C GLU A 39 3.20 1.01 5.38
N LEU A 40 3.37 1.34 4.09
CA LEU A 40 3.50 0.35 3.03
C LEU A 40 4.69 -0.58 3.24
N GLU A 41 5.85 -0.04 3.62
CA GLU A 41 7.05 -0.85 3.87
C GLU A 41 6.84 -1.80 5.07
N SER A 42 6.19 -1.33 6.14
CA SER A 42 5.79 -2.20 7.27
C SER A 42 4.87 -3.34 6.83
N LEU A 43 3.87 -3.05 6.00
CA LEU A 43 2.93 -4.05 5.48
C LEU A 43 3.63 -5.08 4.57
N LYS A 44 4.54 -4.64 3.69
CA LYS A 44 5.34 -5.54 2.86
C LYS A 44 6.23 -6.46 3.69
N ALA A 45 6.84 -5.93 4.77
CA ALA A 45 7.67 -6.74 5.66
C ALA A 45 6.84 -7.83 6.37
N LEU A 46 5.60 -7.52 6.76
CA LEU A 46 4.67 -8.51 7.32
C LEU A 46 4.23 -9.55 6.28
N ASP A 47 3.80 -9.12 5.09
CA ASP A 47 3.43 -10.03 3.99
C ASP A 47 4.57 -10.98 3.61
N ALA A 48 5.79 -10.48 3.51
CA ALA A 48 6.98 -11.29 3.22
C ALA A 48 7.20 -12.38 4.30
N ARG A 49 6.99 -12.05 5.58
CA ARG A 49 7.12 -13.02 6.68
C ARG A 49 6.00 -14.06 6.66
N LEU A 50 4.78 -13.66 6.33
CA LEU A 50 3.62 -14.57 6.24
C LEU A 50 3.77 -15.58 5.08
N ARG A 51 4.39 -15.17 3.97
CA ARG A 51 4.63 -16.07 2.81
C ARG A 51 5.81 -17.03 3.00
N GLN A 52 6.67 -16.79 3.98
CA GLN A 52 7.84 -17.62 4.29
C GLN A 52 7.60 -18.61 5.45
N GLY A 53 6.40 -18.60 6.03
CA GLY A 53 5.99 -19.51 7.11
C GLY A 53 5.14 -20.67 6.62
#